data_AF-A0A9D1ECJ6-F1
#
_entry.id   AF-A0A9D1ECJ6-F1
#
_cell.length_a   1.000
_cell.length_b   1.000
_cell.length_c   1.000
_cell.angle_alpha   90.00
_cell.angle_beta   90.00
_cell.angle_gamma   90.00
#
_symmetry.space_group_name_H-M   'P 1'
#
loop_
_entity.id
_entity.type
_entity.pdbx_description
1 polymer ?
#
loop_
_entity_poly.entity_id
_entity_poly.type
_entity_poly.pdbx_seq_one_letter_code
_entity_poly.pdbx_strand_id
1 'polypeptide(L)'
;MEKLEECIKNPESVTWFVEYVNQKFSREVFLSYESMKDQLNLMGLSAEEIFSSAFPKQFDSNYRSGKQIVRELFHRRNQIAHQLDRRHTNAEQNDISKEYVERCMVEIRTLVNTIHNAAENKE
;
A
#
# COMPACT_ATOMS: atom_id res chain seq x y z
N MET A 1 -19.12 -9.59 18.50
CA MET A 1 -20.02 -9.33 19.64
C MET A 1 -19.34 -8.43 20.65
N GLU A 2 -18.19 -8.82 21.20
CA GLU A 2 -17.43 -8.05 22.21
C GLU A 2 -17.16 -6.57 21.84
N LYS A 3 -16.67 -6.30 20.62
CA LYS A 3 -16.42 -4.92 20.15
C LYS A 3 -17.68 -4.07 19.91
N LEU A 4 -18.81 -4.71 19.60
CA LEU A 4 -20.10 -4.03 19.47
C LEU A 4 -20.61 -3.60 20.85
N GLU A 5 -20.44 -4.47 21.85
CA GLU A 5 -20.79 -4.14 23.24
C GLU A 5 -19.88 -3.04 23.82
N GLU A 6 -18.59 -3.04 23.47
CA GLU A 6 -17.64 -2.00 23.88
C GLU A 6 -18.00 -0.62 23.28
N CYS A 7 -18.42 -0.60 22.01
CA CYS A 7 -18.97 0.59 21.34
C CYS A 7 -20.24 1.12 22.02
N ILE A 8 -21.19 0.24 22.35
CA ILE A 8 -22.45 0.62 23.00
C ILE A 8 -22.21 1.13 24.43
N LYS A 9 -21.21 0.57 25.15
CA LYS A 9 -20.86 0.99 26.51
C LYS A 9 -20.08 2.30 26.56
N ASN A 10 -19.30 2.62 25.53
CA ASN A 10 -18.47 3.83 25.48
C ASN A 10 -18.65 4.61 24.16
N PRO A 11 -19.86 5.10 23.86
CA PRO A 11 -20.16 5.75 22.57
C PRO A 11 -19.38 7.06 22.35
N GLU A 12 -18.98 7.73 23.44
CA GLU A 12 -18.18 8.97 23.42
C GLU A 12 -16.70 8.70 23.11
N SER A 13 -16.23 7.46 23.27
CA SER A 13 -14.82 7.10 23.09
C SER A 13 -14.57 6.56 21.69
N VAL A 14 -13.61 7.15 20.99
CA VAL A 14 -13.11 6.64 19.70
C VAL A 14 -11.92 5.69 19.89
N THR A 15 -11.39 5.58 21.12
CA THR A 15 -10.17 4.81 21.42
C THR A 15 -10.30 3.34 21.05
N TRP A 16 -11.40 2.69 21.44
CA TRP A 16 -11.65 1.28 21.11
C TRP A 16 -11.69 1.03 19.59
N PHE A 17 -12.19 2.01 18.83
CA PHE A 17 -12.27 1.97 17.38
C PHE A 17 -10.89 2.11 16.75
N VAL A 18 -10.10 3.08 17.20
CA VAL A 18 -8.70 3.28 16.75
C VAL A 18 -7.86 2.04 17.05
N GLU A 19 -7.94 1.47 18.24
CA GLU A 19 -7.23 0.24 18.61
C GLU A 19 -7.63 -0.94 17.71
N TYR A 20 -8.93 -1.10 17.44
CA TYR A 20 -9.42 -2.13 16.54
C TYR A 20 -8.89 -1.93 15.10
N VAL A 21 -8.95 -0.70 14.58
CA VAL A 21 -8.41 -0.36 13.26
C VAL A 21 -6.91 -0.68 13.20
N ASN A 22 -6.14 -0.24 14.20
CA ASN A 22 -4.71 -0.53 14.29
C ASN A 22 -4.42 -2.03 14.34
N GLN A 23 -5.14 -2.78 15.19
CA GLN A 23 -4.97 -4.23 15.28
C GLN A 23 -5.32 -4.93 13.96
N LYS A 24 -6.40 -4.53 13.30
CA LYS A 24 -6.84 -5.11 12.03
C LYS A 24 -5.81 -4.86 10.93
N PHE A 25 -5.40 -3.61 10.72
CA PHE A 25 -4.46 -3.25 9.66
C PHE A 25 -3.00 -3.63 9.97
N SER A 26 -2.66 -3.95 11.23
CA SER A 26 -1.38 -4.61 11.56
C SER A 26 -1.29 -6.05 11.02
N ARG A 27 -2.43 -6.68 10.72
CA ARG A 27 -2.52 -8.08 10.28
C ARG A 27 -2.94 -8.21 8.81
N GLU A 28 -3.82 -7.32 8.36
CA GLU A 28 -4.35 -7.35 7.01
C GLU A 28 -3.46 -6.54 6.06
N VAL A 29 -2.95 -7.21 5.02
CA VAL A 29 -2.13 -6.60 3.97
C VAL A 29 -3.04 -6.16 2.83
N PHE A 30 -2.86 -4.93 2.33
CA PHE A 30 -3.55 -4.49 1.11
C PHE A 30 -3.20 -5.42 -0.06
N LEU A 31 -4.19 -5.69 -0.90
CA LEU A 31 -4.04 -6.59 -2.06
C LEU A 31 -4.07 -5.85 -3.39
N SER A 32 -4.35 -4.55 -3.39
CA SER A 32 -4.49 -3.76 -4.61
C SER A 32 -4.18 -2.28 -4.37
N TYR A 33 -3.88 -1.58 -5.47
CA TYR A 33 -3.74 -0.14 -5.50
C TYR A 33 -5.03 0.55 -5.05
N GLU A 34 -6.18 0.03 -5.47
CA GLU A 34 -7.51 0.56 -5.20
C GLU A 34 -7.80 0.54 -3.69
N SER A 35 -7.51 -0.57 -3.01
CA SER A 35 -7.65 -0.67 -1.55
C SER A 35 -6.76 0.34 -0.80
N MET A 36 -5.51 0.51 -1.24
CA MET A 36 -4.60 1.50 -0.63
C MET A 36 -5.06 2.93 -0.89
N LYS A 37 -5.48 3.24 -2.12
CA LYS A 37 -5.98 4.55 -2.53
C LYS A 37 -7.20 4.95 -1.71
N ASP A 38 -8.16 4.03 -1.56
CA ASP A 38 -9.37 4.28 -0.79
C ASP A 38 -9.05 4.50 0.70
N GLN A 39 -8.07 3.75 1.26
CA GLN A 39 -7.62 3.96 2.63
C GLN A 39 -6.91 5.30 2.84
N LEU A 40 -6.02 5.70 1.94
CA LEU A 40 -5.35 7.01 2.00
C LEU A 40 -6.38 8.14 1.98
N ASN A 41 -7.33 8.06 1.05
CA ASN A 41 -8.42 9.04 0.94
C ASN A 41 -9.31 9.06 2.17
N LEU A 42 -9.56 7.90 2.82
CA LEU A 42 -10.31 7.82 4.08
C LEU A 42 -9.60 8.56 5.22
N MET A 43 -8.26 8.52 5.25
CA MET A 43 -7.44 9.32 6.16
C MET A 43 -7.33 10.80 5.73
N GLY A 44 -8.09 11.19 4.70
CA GLY A 44 -8.07 12.50 4.06
C GLY A 44 -6.79 12.76 3.25
N LEU A 45 -5.88 11.80 3.12
CA LEU A 45 -4.64 11.95 2.36
C LEU A 45 -4.96 11.71 0.88
N SER A 46 -4.76 12.72 0.03
CA SER A 46 -4.98 12.56 -1.40
C SER A 46 -3.98 11.54 -1.97
N ALA A 47 -4.47 10.36 -2.34
CA ALA A 47 -3.62 9.32 -2.90
C ALA A 47 -2.84 9.81 -4.13
N GLU A 48 -3.44 10.66 -4.97
CA GLU A 48 -2.79 11.23 -6.14
C GLU A 48 -1.62 12.15 -5.79
N GLU A 49 -1.78 13.00 -4.77
CA GLU A 49 -0.72 13.88 -4.28
C GLU A 49 0.41 13.06 -3.65
N ILE A 50 0.06 12.05 -2.85
CA ILE A 50 1.04 11.14 -2.23
C ILE A 50 1.88 10.45 -3.30
N PHE A 51 1.24 9.83 -4.30
CA PHE A 51 1.97 9.08 -5.33
C PHE A 51 2.80 9.99 -6.22
N SER A 52 2.32 11.20 -6.52
CA SER A 52 3.06 12.18 -7.31
C SER A 52 4.23 12.78 -6.52
N SER A 53 4.10 12.92 -5.21
CA SER A 53 5.17 13.39 -4.32
C SER A 53 6.23 12.31 -4.09
N ALA A 54 5.82 11.05 -3.92
CA ALA A 54 6.71 9.90 -3.76
C ALA A 54 7.49 9.61 -5.05
N PHE A 55 6.83 9.75 -6.20
CA PHE A 55 7.41 9.47 -7.51
C PHE A 55 7.16 10.63 -8.47
N PRO A 56 7.93 11.73 -8.35
CA PRO A 56 7.75 12.93 -9.16
C PRO A 56 7.93 12.64 -10.64
N LYS A 57 7.17 13.35 -11.48
CA LYS A 57 7.25 13.20 -12.93
C LYS A 57 8.65 13.54 -13.44
N GLN A 58 9.23 12.62 -14.20
CA GLN A 58 10.50 12.81 -14.87
C GLN A 58 10.29 12.87 -16.39
N PHE A 59 11.09 13.67 -17.09
CA PHE A 59 11.10 13.74 -18.55
C PHE A 59 12.02 12.65 -19.12
N ASP A 60 11.75 11.41 -18.75
CA ASP A 60 12.44 10.19 -19.22
C ASP A 60 11.41 9.31 -19.94
N SER A 61 11.81 8.67 -21.05
CA SER A 61 11.00 7.71 -21.77
C SER A 61 10.66 6.46 -20.94
N ASN A 62 11.49 6.14 -19.93
CA ASN A 62 11.26 5.03 -19.00
C ASN A 62 10.50 5.44 -17.72
N TYR A 63 9.97 6.66 -17.66
CA TYR A 63 9.23 7.15 -16.50
C TYR A 63 8.01 6.26 -16.20
N ARG A 64 7.94 5.77 -14.97
CA ARG A 64 6.78 5.08 -14.42
C ARG A 64 6.07 6.01 -13.43
N SER A 65 4.78 6.23 -13.64
CA SER A 65 3.98 7.01 -12.68
C SER A 65 3.88 6.32 -11.32
N GLY A 66 3.72 7.08 -10.23
CA GLY A 66 3.53 6.48 -8.91
C GLY A 66 2.36 5.48 -8.85
N LYS A 67 1.26 5.78 -9.55
CA LYS A 67 0.14 4.83 -9.73
C LYS A 67 0.57 3.52 -10.39
N GLN A 68 1.40 3.60 -11.42
CA GLN A 68 1.93 2.42 -12.11
C GLN A 68 2.85 1.61 -11.20
N ILE A 69 3.77 2.25 -10.49
CA ILE A 69 4.70 1.59 -9.55
C ILE A 69 3.92 0.80 -8.49
N VAL A 70 2.94 1.44 -7.83
CA VAL A 70 2.13 0.77 -6.79
C VAL A 70 1.34 -0.41 -7.36
N ARG A 71 0.77 -0.27 -8.56
CA ARG A 71 0.08 -1.39 -9.24
C ARG A 71 1.02 -2.54 -9.56
N GLU A 72 2.23 -2.26 -10.06
CA GLU A 72 3.25 -3.27 -10.36
C GLU A 72 3.68 -4.04 -9.10
N LEU A 73 3.88 -3.33 -7.97
CA LEU A 73 4.23 -3.94 -6.68
C LEU A 73 3.15 -4.93 -6.22
N PHE A 74 1.88 -4.51 -6.21
CA PHE A 74 0.78 -5.41 -5.83
C PHE A 74 0.60 -6.57 -6.83
N HIS A 75 0.70 -6.29 -8.12
CA HIS A 75 0.59 -7.31 -9.16
C HIS A 75 1.64 -8.40 -8.98
N ARG A 76 2.93 -8.02 -8.83
CA ARG A 76 4.00 -8.99 -8.60
C ARG A 76 3.77 -9.79 -7.32
N ARG A 77 3.49 -9.10 -6.21
CA ARG A 77 3.25 -9.74 -4.92
C ARG A 77 2.13 -10.78 -5.02
N ASN A 78 1.04 -10.44 -5.71
CA ASN A 78 -0.09 -11.34 -5.90
C ASN A 78 0.26 -12.52 -6.80
N GLN A 79 1.04 -12.32 -7.86
CA GLN A 79 1.53 -13.42 -8.70
C GLN A 79 2.36 -14.42 -7.88
N ILE A 80 3.31 -13.92 -7.06
CA ILE A 80 4.15 -14.76 -6.20
C ILE A 80 3.29 -15.51 -5.18
N ALA A 81 2.39 -14.80 -4.48
CA ALA A 81 1.54 -15.38 -3.44
C ALA A 81 0.57 -16.44 -3.98
N HIS A 82 -0.01 -16.23 -5.17
CA HIS A 82 -0.94 -17.18 -5.79
C HIS A 82 -0.25 -18.28 -6.61
N GLN A 83 1.09 -18.36 -6.62
CA GLN A 83 1.86 -19.29 -7.48
C GLN A 83 1.55 -19.13 -8.99
N LEU A 84 0.95 -18.00 -9.37
CA LEU A 84 0.64 -17.62 -10.75
C LEU A 84 1.81 -16.91 -11.42
N ASP A 85 2.94 -16.79 -10.72
CA ASP A 85 4.17 -16.18 -11.22
C ASP A 85 4.91 -17.06 -12.23
N ARG A 86 4.19 -17.62 -13.20
CA ARG A 86 4.70 -18.54 -14.21
C ARG A 86 4.45 -17.94 -15.59
N ARG A 87 5.43 -18.07 -16.49
CA ARG A 87 5.32 -17.61 -17.88
C ARG A 87 4.26 -18.41 -18.63
N HIS A 88 3.41 -17.72 -19.40
CA HIS A 88 2.38 -18.37 -20.22
C HIS A 88 2.94 -19.32 -21.28
N THR A 89 4.18 -19.08 -21.74
CA THR A 89 4.79 -19.82 -22.85
C THR A 89 5.43 -21.14 -22.43
N ASN A 90 5.99 -21.23 -21.22
CA ASN A 90 6.76 -22.39 -20.77
C ASN A 90 6.50 -22.78 -19.31
N ALA A 91 5.55 -22.14 -18.62
CA ALA A 91 5.20 -22.38 -17.22
C ALA A 91 6.37 -22.23 -16.21
N GLU A 92 7.50 -21.68 -16.63
CA GLU A 92 8.63 -21.39 -15.76
C GLU A 92 8.32 -20.22 -14.83
N GLN A 93 8.74 -20.35 -13.58
CA GLN A 93 8.62 -19.27 -12.62
C GLN A 93 9.46 -18.07 -13.08
N ASN A 94 8.91 -16.86 -12.98
CA ASN A 94 9.69 -15.68 -13.31
C ASN A 94 10.81 -15.49 -12.29
N ASP A 95 12.02 -15.30 -12.78
CA ASP A 95 13.18 -15.04 -11.94
C ASP A 95 12.99 -13.75 -11.12
N ILE A 96 13.59 -13.73 -9.93
CA ILE A 96 13.61 -12.57 -9.03
C ILE A 96 15.06 -12.17 -8.86
N SER A 97 15.48 -11.18 -9.64
CA SER A 97 16.85 -10.67 -9.54
C SER A 97 17.05 -9.83 -8.27
N LYS A 98 18.29 -9.73 -7.81
CA LYS A 98 18.64 -8.88 -6.67
C LYS A 98 18.30 -7.41 -6.93
N GLU A 99 18.59 -6.94 -8.14
CA GLU A 99 18.33 -5.56 -8.58
C GLU A 99 16.84 -5.24 -8.56
N TYR A 100 15.99 -6.20 -8.95
CA TYR A 100 14.55 -6.08 -8.84
C TYR A 100 14.11 -5.90 -7.39
N VAL A 101 14.61 -6.72 -6.47
CA VAL A 101 14.27 -6.65 -5.04
C VAL A 101 14.74 -5.33 -4.43
N GLU A 102 15.97 -4.92 -4.70
CA GLU A 102 16.53 -3.65 -4.22
C GLU A 102 15.71 -2.46 -4.71
N ARG A 103 15.30 -2.46 -5.99
CA ARG A 103 14.40 -1.44 -6.54
C ARG A 103 13.07 -1.41 -5.79
N CYS A 104 12.43 -2.56 -5.58
CA CYS A 104 11.16 -2.61 -4.85
C CYS A 104 11.32 -2.11 -3.40
N MET A 105 12.41 -2.44 -2.72
CA MET A 105 12.67 -1.93 -1.36
C MET A 105 12.78 -0.40 -1.33
N VAL A 106 13.46 0.19 -2.32
CA VAL A 106 13.56 1.65 -2.45
C VAL A 106 12.18 2.26 -2.72
N GLU A 107 11.43 1.72 -3.68
CA GLU A 107 10.07 2.19 -4.02
C GLU A 107 9.13 2.14 -2.81
N ILE A 108 9.12 1.03 -2.07
CA ILE A 108 8.30 0.86 -0.86
C ILE A 108 8.73 1.85 0.23
N ARG A 109 10.03 1.98 0.49
CA ARG A 109 10.54 2.90 1.52
C ARG A 109 10.18 4.34 1.20
N THR A 110 10.35 4.77 -0.05
CA THR A 110 9.97 6.12 -0.49
C THR A 110 8.49 6.36 -0.26
N LEU A 111 7.62 5.43 -0.68
CA LEU A 111 6.18 5.56 -0.50
C LEU A 111 5.78 5.65 0.98
N VAL A 112 6.30 4.77 1.83
CA VAL A 112 5.99 4.75 3.27
C VAL A 112 6.43 6.06 3.93
N ASN A 113 7.62 6.55 3.62
CA ASN A 113 8.12 7.82 4.18
C ASN A 113 7.27 9.00 3.71
N THR A 114 6.86 9.03 2.44
CA THR A 114 5.97 10.09 1.94
C THR A 114 4.62 10.08 2.64
N ILE A 115 4.02 8.90 2.84
CA ILE A 115 2.75 8.75 3.58
C ILE A 115 2.91 9.23 5.02
N HIS A 116 3.97 8.79 5.70
CA HIS A 116 4.24 9.17 7.09
C HIS A 116 4.41 10.68 7.24
N ASN A 117 5.25 11.31 6.41
CA ASN A 117 5.44 12.75 6.43
C ASN A 117 4.14 13.51 6.13
N ALA A 118 3.33 13.03 5.20
CA ALA A 118 2.05 13.67 4.89
C ALA A 118 1.03 13.54 6.02
N ALA A 119 1.10 12.45 6.79
CA ALA A 119 0.27 12.25 7.98
C ALA A 119 0.74 13.15 9.14
N GLU A 120 2.05 13.26 9.39
CA GLU A 120 2.59 14.13 10.45
C GLU A 120 2.32 15.62 10.18
N ASN A 121 2.41 16.07 8.92
CA ASN A 121 2.13 17.47 8.57
C ASN A 121 0.64 17.86 8.65
N LYS A 122 -0.25 16.92 8.98
CA LYS A 122 -1.68 17.17 9.17
C LYS A 122 -2.10 17.29 10.64
N GLU A 123 -1.24 16.89 11.57
CA GLU A 123 -1.41 17.17 13.01
C GLU A 123 -1.02 18.62 13.31
#